data_AF-A0A2V8P5F4-F1
#
_entry.id   AF-A0A2V8P5F4-F1
#
_cell.length_a   1.000
_cell.length_b   1.000
_cell.length_c   1.000
_cell.angle_alpha   90.00
_cell.angle_beta   90.00
_cell.angle_gamma   90.00
#
_symmetry.space_group_name_H-M   'P 1'
#
loop_
_entity.id
_entity.type
_entity.pdbx_description
1 polymer ?
#
loop_
_entity_poly.entity_id
_entity_poly.type
_entity_poly.pdbx_seq_one_letter_code
_entity_poly.pdbx_strand_id
1 'polypeptide(L)'
;MNHLIWAVSLVGILSTAVICGTDMFFLTVGRPALRMASPSAGTEVMGFFHFYADARMPIWGVLAILSNLFLGLLTRGGHRGLYLLSVSVLILFVVLYNRLSKPINRLQTEAAKTRGMLDNARELQATWDRSVMIRTPLLVVSLIAQCLALLATS
;
A
#
# COMPACT_ATOMS: atom_id res chain seq x y z
N MET A 1 27.72 12.02 6.19
CA MET A 1 26.27 12.22 6.43
C MET A 1 25.44 12.14 5.15
N ASN A 2 25.83 12.78 4.05
CA ASN A 2 25.02 12.77 2.81
C ASN A 2 24.76 11.37 2.24
N HIS A 3 25.77 10.50 2.08
CA HIS A 3 25.55 9.16 1.49
C HIS A 3 24.55 8.28 2.26
N LEU A 4 24.54 8.38 3.60
CA LEU A 4 23.58 7.65 4.43
C LEU A 4 22.15 8.18 4.22
N ILE A 5 21.99 9.51 4.19
CA ILE A 5 20.68 10.13 3.92
C ILE A 5 20.16 9.72 2.54
N TRP A 6 21.00 9.76 1.52
CA TRP A 6 20.67 9.30 0.17
C TRP A 6 20.23 7.83 0.16
N ALA A 7 21.02 6.94 0.77
CA ALA A 7 20.72 5.52 0.82
C ALA A 7 19.36 5.25 1.50
N VAL A 8 19.11 5.87 2.66
CA VAL A 8 17.85 5.68 3.40
C VAL A 8 16.66 6.30 2.65
N SER A 9 16.84 7.47 2.01
CA SER A 9 15.79 8.08 1.19
C SER A 9 15.40 7.20 0.02
N LEU A 10 16.38 6.61 -0.68
CA LEU A 10 16.12 5.68 -1.78
C LEU A 10 15.39 4.42 -1.30
N VAL A 11 15.78 3.85 -0.16
CA VAL A 11 15.07 2.71 0.44
C VAL A 11 13.62 3.07 0.77
N GLY A 12 13.38 4.24 1.36
CA GLY A 12 12.03 4.75 1.64
C GLY A 12 11.19 4.87 0.37
N ILE A 13 11.73 5.55 -0.65
CA ILE A 13 11.06 5.81 -1.93
C ILE A 13 10.70 4.50 -2.62
N LEU A 14 11.66 3.57 -2.76
CA LEU A 14 11.43 2.28 -3.41
C LEU A 14 10.40 1.46 -2.64
N SER A 15 10.44 1.48 -1.31
CA SER A 15 9.49 0.76 -0.48
C SER A 15 8.06 1.29 -0.64
N THR A 16 7.88 2.61 -0.62
CA THR A 16 6.57 3.23 -0.90
C THR A 16 6.13 2.96 -2.35
N ALA A 17 7.05 3.02 -3.31
CA ALA A 17 6.76 2.78 -4.72
C ALA A 17 6.26 1.36 -4.99
N VAL A 18 6.79 0.33 -4.31
CA VAL A 18 6.29 -1.05 -4.43
C VAL A 18 4.81 -1.16 -4.03
N ILE A 19 4.43 -0.55 -2.90
CA ILE A 19 3.04 -0.58 -2.43
C ILE A 19 2.15 0.27 -3.35
N CYS A 20 2.62 1.47 -3.73
CA CYS A 20 1.90 2.36 -4.62
C CYS A 20 1.66 1.71 -5.99
N GLY A 21 2.67 1.05 -6.54
CA GLY A 21 2.58 0.33 -7.81
C GLY A 21 1.59 -0.83 -7.73
N THR A 22 1.53 -1.54 -6.61
CA THR A 22 0.56 -2.63 -6.39
C THR A 22 -0.87 -2.09 -6.40
N ASP A 23 -1.16 -1.05 -5.62
CA ASP A 23 -2.49 -0.43 -5.57
C ASP A 23 -2.87 0.17 -6.94
N MET A 24 -1.93 0.83 -7.62
CA MET A 24 -2.14 1.35 -8.99
C MET A 24 -2.42 0.25 -10.00
N PHE A 25 -1.69 -0.87 -9.95
CA PHE A 25 -1.93 -2.04 -10.81
C PHE A 25 -3.34 -2.57 -10.60
N PHE A 26 -3.80 -2.71 -9.35
CA PHE A 26 -5.16 -3.17 -9.09
C PHE A 26 -6.21 -2.16 -9.55
N LEU A 27 -5.98 -0.85 -9.43
CA LEU A 27 -6.93 0.15 -9.93
C LEU A 27 -7.03 0.17 -11.46
N THR A 28 -5.91 0.00 -12.16
CA THR A 28 -5.81 0.21 -13.61
C THR A 28 -5.98 -1.06 -14.43
N VAL A 29 -5.49 -2.20 -13.93
CA VAL A 29 -5.46 -3.48 -14.64
C VAL A 29 -6.27 -4.55 -13.90
N GLY A 30 -6.02 -4.73 -12.61
CA GLY A 30 -6.66 -5.80 -11.83
C GLY A 30 -8.18 -5.68 -11.78
N ARG A 31 -8.68 -4.48 -11.44
CA ARG A 31 -10.11 -4.18 -11.33
C ARG A 31 -10.90 -4.43 -12.62
N PRO A 32 -10.51 -3.89 -13.80
CA PRO A 32 -11.24 -4.21 -15.03
C PRO A 32 -11.17 -5.70 -15.40
N ALA A 33 -10.04 -6.38 -15.17
CA ALA A 33 -9.94 -7.82 -15.40
C ALA A 33 -10.89 -8.62 -14.49
N LEU A 34 -10.95 -8.31 -13.20
CA LEU A 34 -11.81 -8.97 -12.21
C LEU A 34 -13.31 -8.76 -12.49
N ARG A 35 -13.69 -7.65 -13.12
CA ARG A 35 -15.08 -7.43 -13.57
C ARG A 35 -15.52 -8.41 -14.65
N MET A 36 -14.59 -8.86 -15.50
CA MET A 36 -14.87 -9.85 -16.56
C MET A 36 -14.80 -11.29 -16.05
N ALA A 37 -13.98 -11.56 -15.03
CA ALA A 37 -13.88 -12.88 -14.41
C ALA A 37 -15.20 -13.30 -13.76
N SER A 38 -15.50 -14.60 -13.71
CA SER A 38 -16.64 -15.10 -12.93
C SER A 38 -16.48 -14.78 -11.43
N PRO A 39 -17.56 -14.68 -10.64
CA PRO A 39 -17.46 -14.41 -9.21
C PRO A 39 -16.60 -15.44 -8.46
N SER A 40 -16.67 -16.72 -8.83
CA SER A 40 -15.88 -17.80 -8.25
C SER A 40 -14.39 -17.65 -8.56
N ALA A 41 -14.03 -17.46 -9.83
CA ALA A 41 -12.65 -17.25 -10.24
C ALA A 41 -12.04 -15.99 -9.63
N GLY A 42 -12.82 -14.90 -9.58
CA GLY A 42 -12.41 -13.66 -8.91
C GLY A 42 -12.13 -13.85 -7.43
N THR A 43 -13.01 -14.58 -6.72
CA THR A 43 -12.84 -14.88 -5.29
C THR A 43 -11.60 -15.74 -5.03
N GLU A 44 -11.39 -16.79 -5.83
CA GLU A 44 -10.24 -17.69 -5.70
C GLU A 44 -8.92 -16.95 -5.92
N VAL A 45 -8.80 -16.26 -7.06
CA VAL A 45 -7.58 -15.54 -7.44
C VAL A 45 -7.28 -14.40 -6.46
N MET A 46 -8.28 -13.58 -6.11
CA MET A 46 -8.09 -12.50 -5.12
C MET A 46 -7.81 -13.03 -3.73
N GLY A 47 -8.45 -14.13 -3.32
CA GLY A 47 -8.19 -14.77 -2.03
C GLY A 47 -6.73 -15.21 -1.88
N PHE A 48 -6.13 -15.78 -2.93
CA PHE A 48 -4.70 -16.13 -2.92
C PHE A 48 -3.78 -14.92 -3.07
N PHE A 49 -4.14 -13.91 -3.86
CA PHE A 49 -3.41 -12.64 -3.87
C PHE A 49 -3.36 -12.04 -2.47
N HIS A 50 -4.49 -11.96 -1.78
CA HIS A 50 -4.58 -11.46 -0.42
C HIS A 50 -3.79 -12.29 0.58
N PHE A 51 -3.84 -13.62 0.47
CA PHE A 51 -3.04 -14.51 1.31
C PHE A 51 -1.55 -14.20 1.24
N TYR A 52 -0.99 -14.07 0.02
CA TYR A 52 0.42 -13.76 -0.16
C TYR A 52 0.75 -12.29 0.11
N ALA A 53 -0.12 -11.37 -0.27
CA ALA A 53 0.09 -9.94 -0.06
C ALA A 53 0.10 -9.59 1.42
N ASP A 54 -0.85 -10.10 2.21
CA ASP A 54 -0.91 -9.87 3.66
C ASP A 54 0.33 -10.41 4.38
N ALA A 55 0.94 -11.48 3.86
CA ALA A 55 2.16 -12.07 4.41
C ALA A 55 3.44 -11.32 3.98
N ARG A 56 3.50 -10.80 2.75
CA ARG A 56 4.74 -10.30 2.14
C ARG A 56 4.83 -8.78 2.04
N MET A 57 3.70 -8.08 1.88
CA MET A 57 3.70 -6.63 1.72
C MET A 57 4.04 -5.82 2.98
N PRO A 58 3.80 -6.29 4.23
CA PRO A 58 4.14 -5.52 5.43
C PRO A 58 5.61 -5.09 5.51
N ILE A 59 6.54 -5.88 4.96
CA ILE A 59 7.98 -5.53 4.97
C ILE A 59 8.24 -4.18 4.28
N TRP A 60 7.61 -3.94 3.13
CA TRP A 60 7.76 -2.69 2.39
C TRP A 60 7.13 -1.52 3.15
N GLY A 61 5.98 -1.74 3.80
CA GLY A 61 5.33 -0.70 4.61
C GLY A 61 6.17 -0.28 5.81
N VAL A 62 6.74 -1.26 6.51
CA VAL A 62 7.63 -1.02 7.65
C VAL A 62 8.91 -0.30 7.20
N LEU A 63 9.55 -0.75 6.11
CA LEU A 63 10.75 -0.10 5.57
C LEU A 63 10.49 1.35 5.14
N ALA A 64 9.35 1.63 4.52
CA ALA A 64 8.95 2.99 4.16
C ALA A 64 8.80 3.88 5.40
N ILE A 65 8.06 3.41 6.42
CA ILE A 65 7.83 4.18 7.65
C ILE A 65 9.12 4.42 8.41
N LEU A 66 9.92 3.37 8.64
CA LEU A 66 11.17 3.48 9.42
C LEU A 66 12.20 4.37 8.72
N SER A 67 12.34 4.26 7.40
CA SER A 67 13.23 5.14 6.62
C SER A 67 12.84 6.60 6.77
N ASN A 68 11.56 6.92 6.59
CA ASN A 68 11.06 8.30 6.69
C ASN A 68 11.13 8.84 8.13
N LEU A 69 10.85 8.00 9.13
CA LEU A 69 10.98 8.39 10.54
C LEU A 69 12.44 8.70 10.88
N PHE A 70 13.38 7.84 10.48
CA PHE A 70 14.80 8.05 10.68
C PHE A 70 15.28 9.36 10.04
N LEU A 71 14.91 9.60 8.79
CA LEU A 71 15.23 10.84 8.08
C LEU A 71 14.59 12.06 8.73
N GLY A 72 13.34 11.97 9.16
CA GLY A 72 12.63 13.04 9.87
C GLY A 72 13.22 13.37 11.25
N LEU A 73 13.95 12.44 11.87
CA LEU A 73 14.65 12.66 13.14
C LEU A 73 16.05 13.26 12.95
N LEU A 74 16.78 12.84 11.91
CA LEU A 74 18.16 13.30 11.67
C LEU A 74 18.26 14.60 10.87
N THR A 75 17.27 14.87 10.02
CA THR A 75 17.27 16.06 9.15
C THR A 75 16.97 17.33 9.95
N ARG A 76 17.78 18.37 9.74
CA ARG A 76 17.54 19.73 10.29
C ARG A 76 17.12 20.66 9.15
N GLY A 77 16.17 21.56 9.41
CA GLY A 77 15.68 22.53 8.43
C GLY A 77 14.28 22.22 7.86
N GLY A 78 13.85 23.03 6.90
CA GLY A 78 12.45 23.05 6.42
C GLY A 78 11.96 21.76 5.77
N HIS A 79 12.84 21.01 5.09
CA HIS A 79 12.45 19.77 4.39
C HIS A 79 12.24 18.57 5.33
N ARG A 80 12.56 18.70 6.63
CA ARG A 80 12.17 17.73 7.67
C ARG A 80 10.67 17.47 7.69
N GLY A 81 9.86 18.52 7.47
CA GLY A 81 8.40 18.42 7.48
C GLY A 81 7.86 17.43 6.44
N LEU A 82 8.53 17.27 5.31
CA LEU A 82 8.12 16.35 4.24
C LEU A 82 8.29 14.87 4.64
N TYR A 83 9.37 14.53 5.34
CA TYR A 83 9.56 13.18 5.89
C TYR A 83 8.49 12.86 6.95
N LEU A 84 8.18 13.80 7.85
CA LEU A 84 7.14 13.61 8.87
C LEU A 84 5.72 13.53 8.29
N LEU A 85 5.45 14.31 7.24
CA LEU A 85 4.22 14.21 6.45
C LEU A 85 4.09 12.81 5.83
N SER A 86 5.15 12.32 5.19
CA SER A 86 5.19 10.98 4.64
C SER A 86 4.88 9.91 5.70
N VAL A 87 5.51 9.96 6.87
CA VAL A 87 5.21 9.05 7.99
C VAL A 87 3.73 9.10 8.38
N SER A 88 3.18 10.31 8.57
CA SER A 88 1.80 10.50 9.01
C SER A 88 0.79 9.91 8.00
N VAL A 89 1.03 10.14 6.72
CA VAL A 89 0.20 9.63 5.63
C VAL A 89 0.33 8.11 5.47
N LEU A 90 1.53 7.54 5.64
CA LEU A 90 1.75 6.09 5.64
C LEU A 90 1.06 5.40 6.84
N ILE A 91 1.06 6.02 8.01
CA ILE A 91 0.32 5.51 9.18
C ILE A 91 -1.19 5.53 8.87
N LEU A 92 -1.71 6.62 8.31
CA LEU A 92 -3.12 6.69 7.91
C LEU A 92 -3.47 5.61 6.88
N PHE A 93 -2.60 5.36 5.89
CA PHE A 93 -2.74 4.27 4.95
C PHE A 93 -2.87 2.91 5.65
N VAL A 94 -1.99 2.62 6.62
CA VAL A 94 -2.02 1.36 7.41
C VAL A 94 -3.32 1.24 8.21
N VAL A 95 -3.79 2.32 8.83
CA VAL A 95 -5.06 2.34 9.56
C VAL A 95 -6.22 2.01 8.62
N LEU A 96 -6.30 2.66 7.46
CA LEU A 96 -7.35 2.40 6.47
C LEU A 96 -7.29 0.96 5.93
N TYR A 97 -6.10 0.44 5.66
CA TYR A 97 -5.93 -0.95 5.22
C TYR A 97 -6.44 -1.92 6.28
N ASN A 98 -6.03 -1.75 7.54
CA ASN A 98 -6.44 -2.64 8.64
C ASN A 98 -7.94 -2.59 8.92
N ARG A 99 -8.58 -1.43 8.74
CA ARG A 99 -10.01 -1.23 9.00
C ARG A 99 -10.90 -1.66 7.83
N LEU A 100 -10.47 -1.44 6.60
CA LEU A 100 -11.31 -1.59 5.41
C LEU A 100 -10.91 -2.81 4.56
N SER A 101 -9.63 -2.95 4.21
CA SER A 101 -9.19 -4.01 3.29
C SER A 101 -8.96 -5.34 4.00
N LYS A 102 -8.26 -5.34 5.15
CA LYS A 102 -7.86 -6.57 5.85
C LYS A 102 -9.01 -7.51 6.23
N PRO A 103 -10.19 -7.02 6.68
CA PRO A 103 -11.33 -7.91 6.93
C PRO A 103 -11.83 -8.61 5.65
N ILE A 104 -11.88 -7.88 4.53
CA ILE A 104 -12.28 -8.42 3.22
C ILE A 104 -11.26 -9.44 2.73
N ASN A 105 -9.96 -9.11 2.84
CA ASN A 105 -8.87 -10.01 2.48
C ASN A 105 -9.00 -11.37 3.17
N ARG A 106 -9.28 -11.37 4.49
CA ARG A 106 -9.49 -12.60 5.26
C ARG A 106 -10.66 -13.43 4.73
N LEU A 107 -11.82 -12.80 4.49
CA LEU A 107 -12.99 -13.52 3.97
C LEU A 107 -12.71 -14.18 2.62
N GLN A 108 -12.08 -13.46 1.69
CA GLN A 108 -11.74 -14.01 0.37
C GLN A 108 -10.66 -15.09 0.46
N THR A 109 -9.65 -14.91 1.32
CA THR A 109 -8.61 -15.92 1.55
C THR A 109 -9.19 -17.22 2.11
N GLU A 110 -10.10 -17.16 3.09
CA GLU A 110 -10.72 -18.36 3.65
C GLU A 110 -11.65 -19.06 2.65
N ALA A 111 -12.41 -18.29 1.85
CA ALA A 111 -13.20 -18.84 0.75
C ALA A 111 -12.32 -19.55 -0.29
N ALA A 112 -11.20 -18.94 -0.69
CA ALA A 112 -10.27 -19.54 -1.65
C ALA A 112 -9.64 -20.85 -1.12
N LYS A 113 -9.22 -20.89 0.15
CA LYS A 113 -8.62 -22.08 0.76
C LYS A 113 -9.60 -23.25 0.87
N THR A 114 -10.85 -22.95 1.21
CA THR A 114 -11.90 -23.97 1.42
C THR A 114 -12.65 -24.34 0.13
N ARG A 115 -12.32 -23.70 -1.00
CA ARG A 115 -13.11 -23.74 -2.25
C ARG A 115 -14.58 -23.34 -2.01
N GLY A 116 -14.82 -22.51 -1.00
CA GLY A 116 -16.13 -21.98 -0.66
C GLY A 116 -16.57 -20.88 -1.62
N MET A 117 -17.88 -20.75 -1.79
CA MET A 117 -18.46 -19.62 -2.53
C MET A 117 -18.83 -18.50 -1.55
N LEU A 118 -18.68 -17.26 -2.00
CA LEU A 118 -19.20 -16.08 -1.30
C LEU A 118 -20.42 -15.56 -2.07
N ASP A 119 -21.60 -15.61 -1.45
CA ASP A 119 -22.85 -15.18 -2.08
C ASP A 119 -22.81 -13.70 -2.52
N ASN A 120 -22.06 -12.89 -1.78
CA ASN A 120 -21.86 -11.46 -2.04
C ASN A 120 -20.47 -11.11 -2.62
N ALA A 121 -19.81 -12.06 -3.30
CA ALA A 121 -18.44 -11.89 -3.83
C ALA A 121 -18.22 -10.57 -4.59
N ARG A 122 -19.18 -10.17 -5.45
CA ARG A 122 -19.10 -8.93 -6.24
C ARG A 122 -19.15 -7.67 -5.39
N GLU A 123 -20.03 -7.65 -4.39
CA GLU A 123 -20.18 -6.52 -3.48
C GLU A 123 -18.94 -6.36 -2.59
N LEU A 124 -18.42 -7.49 -2.10
CA LEU A 124 -17.20 -7.53 -1.30
C LEU A 124 -16.00 -6.99 -2.11
N GLN A 125 -15.86 -7.44 -3.36
CA GLN A 125 -14.81 -6.94 -4.26
C GLN A 125 -14.99 -5.44 -4.58
N ALA A 126 -16.21 -4.97 -4.82
CA ALA A 126 -16.46 -3.54 -5.07
C ALA A 126 -16.13 -2.67 -3.85
N THR A 127 -16.37 -3.18 -2.64
CA THR A 127 -15.98 -2.51 -1.38
C THR A 127 -14.47 -2.46 -1.23
N TRP A 128 -13.78 -3.56 -1.55
CA TRP A 128 -12.32 -3.59 -1.58
C TRP A 128 -11.74 -2.60 -2.59
N ASP A 129 -12.25 -2.58 -3.82
CA ASP A 129 -11.85 -1.63 -4.86
C ASP A 129 -11.99 -0.17 -4.37
N ARG A 130 -13.07 0.14 -3.66
CA ARG A 130 -13.28 1.47 -3.06
C ARG A 130 -12.22 1.79 -2.02
N SER A 131 -11.83 0.81 -1.20
CA SER A 131 -10.73 0.98 -0.25
C SER A 131 -9.40 1.30 -0.96
N VAL A 132 -9.09 0.61 -2.07
CA VAL A 132 -7.89 0.89 -2.87
C VAL A 132 -7.94 2.31 -3.45
N MET A 133 -9.10 2.75 -3.99
CA MET A 133 -9.25 4.11 -4.50
C MET A 133 -9.00 5.19 -3.45
N ILE A 134 -9.35 4.94 -2.17
CA ILE A 134 -9.10 5.88 -1.06
C ILE A 134 -7.62 5.84 -0.63
N ARG A 135 -7.01 4.66 -0.57
CA ARG A 135 -5.65 4.48 -0.07
C ARG A 135 -4.56 4.87 -1.06
N THR A 136 -4.81 4.73 -2.36
CA THR A 136 -3.83 5.03 -3.42
C THR A 136 -3.34 6.49 -3.38
N PRO A 137 -4.21 7.51 -3.27
CA PRO A 137 -3.77 8.90 -3.14
C PRO A 137 -2.83 9.15 -1.97
N LEU A 138 -3.01 8.44 -0.85
CA LEU A 138 -2.12 8.56 0.31
C LEU A 138 -0.69 8.10 -0.03
N LEU A 139 -0.57 6.98 -0.75
CA LEU A 139 0.74 6.48 -1.20
C LEU A 139 1.39 7.44 -2.21
N VAL A 140 0.61 8.03 -3.11
CA VAL A 140 1.10 9.04 -4.07
C VAL A 140 1.60 10.29 -3.34
N VAL A 141 0.84 10.81 -2.37
CA VAL A 141 1.25 11.96 -1.56
C VAL A 141 2.53 11.67 -0.79
N SER A 142 2.62 10.49 -0.15
CA SER A 142 3.83 10.06 0.56
C SER A 142 5.03 9.96 -0.37
N LEU A 143 4.87 9.38 -1.56
CA LEU A 143 5.94 9.24 -2.55
C LEU A 143 6.42 10.61 -3.07
N ILE A 144 5.50 11.52 -3.38
CA ILE A 144 5.83 12.90 -3.78
C ILE A 144 6.57 13.63 -2.66
N ALA A 145 6.08 13.55 -1.42
CA ALA A 145 6.73 14.17 -0.27
C ALA A 145 8.17 13.66 -0.09
N GLN A 146 8.40 12.37 -0.27
CA GLN A 146 9.74 11.76 -0.21
C GLN A 146 10.67 12.26 -1.32
N CYS A 147 10.19 12.31 -2.56
CA CYS A 147 10.97 12.82 -3.69
C CYS A 147 11.32 14.31 -3.49
N LEU A 148 10.37 15.13 -3.05
CA LEU A 148 10.60 16.54 -2.75
C LEU A 148 11.60 16.72 -1.60
N ALA A 149 11.52 15.87 -0.57
CA ALA A 149 12.47 15.90 0.55
C ALA A 149 13.88 15.58 0.09
N LEU A 150 14.04 14.57 -0.79
CA LEU A 150 15.33 14.20 -1.36
C LEU A 150 15.93 15.33 -2.23
N LEU A 151 15.11 15.94 -3.10
CA LEU A 151 15.52 17.09 -3.92
C LEU A 151 15.87 18.32 -3.10
N ALA A 152 15.24 18.52 -1.93
CA ALA A 152 15.59 19.59 -1.03
C ALA A 152 16.82 19.28 -0.15
N THR A 153 17.33 18.04 -0.22
CA THR A 153 18.55 17.59 0.47
C THR A 153 19.79 17.65 -0.43
N SER A 154 19.61 17.71 -1.75
CA SER A 154 20.68 17.93 -2.75
C SER A 154 21.06 19.41 -2.83
#